data_AF-A0AAD9BT78-F1
#
_entry.id   AF-A0AAD9BT78-F1
#
_cell.length_a   1.000
_cell.length_b   1.000
_cell.length_c   1.000
_cell.angle_alpha   90.00
_cell.angle_beta   90.00
_cell.angle_gamma   90.00
#
_symmetry.space_group_name_H-M   'P 1'
#
loop_
_entity.id
_entity.type
_entity.pdbx_description
1 polymer ?
#
loop_
_entity_poly.entity_id
_entity_poly.type
_entity_poly.pdbx_seq_one_letter_code
_entity_poly.pdbx_strand_id
1 'polypeptide(L)'
;MARSSKSVARTLEDLTLDSGYGGAADSFRSSSASLCLSEAHGGNHWHLTDSMHSRHNSLDTVNTVLVEDAEILESTEQCAKLPELEDVPWSLGELASALCRDKEMTLPPPPQDVLLRLSELVSRALVRVAKESQRLSLRYAKCTKYEIQSAIKIVLSWSVSMSCISAALSALSLYNMSTEDDKFSRGKSVRCGLIFNVGKFFRWMVDGRIAVRIHEHAAIYLAACMESLFREVYARVLRSALLERDNGIPKFTVETLDQAVNTDAEIWGSLQPWQHLICGKNASGEL
;
A
#
# COMPACT_ATOMS: atom_id res chain seq x y z
N MET A 1 62.26 -35.14 17.02
CA MET A 1 62.08 -35.14 15.56
C MET A 1 60.64 -34.77 15.26
N ALA A 2 60.46 -33.68 14.51
CA ALA A 2 59.18 -33.11 14.11
C ALA A 2 58.62 -33.81 12.85
N ARG A 3 57.29 -33.74 12.66
CA ARG A 3 56.56 -33.50 11.40
C ARG A 3 55.07 -33.78 11.65
N SER A 4 54.10 -33.10 11.08
CA SER A 4 53.95 -31.77 10.46
C SER A 4 52.46 -31.73 10.14
N SER A 5 51.73 -30.75 10.63
CA SER A 5 50.41 -30.41 10.14
C SER A 5 50.50 -29.99 8.67
N LYS A 6 49.49 -30.34 7.87
CA LYS A 6 49.27 -29.74 6.54
C LYS A 6 47.81 -29.36 6.39
N SER A 7 47.60 -28.04 6.38
CA SER A 7 46.39 -27.37 5.90
C SER A 7 46.27 -27.56 4.40
N VAL A 8 45.11 -28.00 3.92
CA VAL A 8 44.77 -27.92 2.50
C VAL A 8 43.92 -26.67 2.32
N ALA A 9 44.58 -25.61 1.87
CA ALA A 9 43.94 -24.43 1.33
C ALA A 9 43.18 -24.82 0.06
N ARG A 10 41.88 -24.49 -0.02
CA ARG A 10 41.11 -24.56 -1.27
C ARG A 10 41.22 -23.19 -1.93
N THR A 11 41.94 -23.11 -3.04
CA THR A 11 41.96 -21.97 -3.95
C THR A 11 40.72 -21.97 -4.84
N LEU A 12 40.24 -20.76 -5.15
CA LEU A 12 38.90 -20.42 -5.68
C LEU A 12 38.84 -20.39 -7.23
N GLU A 13 39.77 -21.01 -7.95
CA GLU A 13 40.02 -20.64 -9.34
C GLU A 13 39.97 -21.78 -10.37
N ASP A 14 39.30 -22.92 -10.09
CA ASP A 14 39.30 -24.00 -11.10
C ASP A 14 38.03 -24.87 -11.15
N LEU A 15 36.87 -24.23 -11.29
CA LEU A 15 35.64 -24.93 -11.70
C LEU A 15 34.93 -24.16 -12.82
N THR A 16 35.61 -24.04 -13.96
CA THR A 16 34.99 -23.74 -15.25
C THR A 16 35.38 -24.80 -16.26
N LEU A 17 34.47 -25.74 -16.54
CA LEU A 17 34.34 -26.49 -17.80
C LEU A 17 32.86 -26.87 -17.90
N ASP A 18 32.03 -26.05 -18.52
CA ASP A 18 31.60 -26.17 -19.92
C ASP A 18 31.67 -27.59 -20.49
N SER A 19 30.49 -28.12 -20.81
CA SER A 19 30.29 -29.12 -21.84
C SER A 19 28.85 -29.03 -22.34
N GLY A 20 28.69 -28.52 -23.55
CA GLY A 20 27.83 -29.20 -24.53
C GLY A 20 26.57 -28.47 -24.98
N TYR A 21 26.76 -27.42 -25.76
CA TYR A 21 26.18 -27.20 -27.10
C TYR A 21 24.87 -27.93 -27.46
N GLY A 22 23.82 -27.15 -27.75
CA GLY A 22 22.57 -27.65 -28.34
C GLY A 22 21.56 -26.56 -28.70
N GLY A 23 21.86 -25.78 -29.75
CA GLY A 23 20.90 -25.19 -30.70
C GLY A 23 19.75 -24.33 -30.19
N ALA A 24 19.92 -23.01 -30.23
CA ALA A 24 18.82 -22.07 -30.33
C ALA A 24 18.32 -22.00 -31.79
N ALA A 25 17.01 -22.14 -31.98
CA ALA A 25 16.28 -21.58 -33.12
C ALA A 25 14.82 -21.37 -32.71
N ASP A 26 14.52 -20.12 -32.37
CA ASP A 26 13.26 -19.39 -32.52
C ASP A 26 11.92 -20.15 -32.55
N SER A 27 11.11 -19.93 -31.51
CA SER A 27 9.67 -19.74 -31.72
C SER A 27 9.07 -18.86 -30.63
N PHE A 28 8.83 -17.60 -30.98
CA PHE A 28 7.92 -16.74 -30.23
C PHE A 28 6.50 -17.30 -30.37
N ARG A 29 5.99 -17.92 -29.30
CA ARG A 29 4.55 -18.12 -29.12
C ARG A 29 4.14 -17.45 -27.82
N SER A 30 3.81 -16.17 -27.91
CA SER A 30 3.06 -15.44 -26.90
C SER A 30 1.81 -16.24 -26.55
N SER A 31 1.76 -16.81 -25.37
CA SER A 31 0.54 -17.39 -24.82
C SER A 31 -0.15 -16.33 -23.98
N SER A 32 -1.11 -15.64 -24.59
CA SER A 32 -2.09 -14.83 -23.89
C SER A 32 -3.01 -15.78 -23.12
N ALA A 33 -2.71 -16.04 -21.85
CA ALA A 33 -3.64 -16.71 -20.96
C ALA A 33 -4.73 -15.71 -20.55
N SER A 34 -5.80 -15.59 -21.35
CA SER A 34 -7.05 -15.00 -20.89
C SER A 34 -7.80 -16.03 -20.06
N LEU A 35 -7.88 -15.83 -18.75
CA LEU A 35 -8.73 -16.62 -17.87
C LEU A 35 -10.02 -15.83 -17.60
N CYS A 36 -11.04 -16.10 -18.41
CA CYS A 36 -12.42 -15.79 -18.07
C CYS A 36 -12.88 -16.74 -16.96
N LEU A 37 -13.23 -16.19 -15.79
CA LEU A 37 -13.82 -16.94 -14.70
C LEU A 37 -15.35 -16.99 -14.89
N SER A 38 -15.90 -18.20 -15.02
CA SER A 38 -17.33 -18.45 -14.74
C SER A 38 -17.42 -19.09 -13.36
N GLU A 39 -18.22 -18.48 -12.48
CA GLU A 39 -18.36 -18.87 -11.08
C GLU A 39 -19.68 -19.64 -10.88
N ALA A 40 -19.62 -20.79 -10.21
CA ALA A 40 -20.78 -21.56 -9.79
C ALA A 40 -20.82 -21.67 -8.25
N HIS A 41 -21.67 -20.83 -7.66
CA HIS A 41 -22.52 -21.02 -6.46
C HIS A 41 -21.87 -21.32 -5.10
N GLY A 42 -22.06 -20.37 -4.15
CA GLY A 42 -22.32 -20.70 -2.74
C GLY A 42 -21.88 -19.67 -1.69
N GLY A 43 -22.79 -18.78 -1.26
CA GLY A 43 -22.76 -18.19 0.09
C GLY A 43 -22.54 -16.67 0.18
N ASN A 44 -23.61 -15.95 0.51
CA ASN A 44 -23.71 -14.49 0.68
C ASN A 44 -22.64 -13.88 1.62
N HIS A 45 -21.69 -13.09 1.10
CA HIS A 45 -21.07 -11.91 1.73
C HIS A 45 -20.09 -11.23 0.74
N TRP A 46 -20.20 -9.91 0.58
CA TRP A 46 -19.43 -9.02 -0.32
C TRP A 46 -19.64 -9.21 -1.83
N HIS A 47 -20.46 -8.34 -2.44
CA HIS A 47 -20.57 -8.25 -3.90
C HIS A 47 -19.59 -7.21 -4.44
N LEU A 48 -18.46 -7.68 -4.99
CA LEU A 48 -17.67 -6.95 -5.98
C LEU A 48 -18.11 -7.44 -7.38
N THR A 49 -19.35 -7.13 -7.77
CA THR A 49 -19.89 -7.55 -9.07
C THR A 49 -19.67 -6.46 -10.12
N ASP A 50 -18.80 -6.72 -11.08
CA ASP A 50 -18.79 -6.03 -12.37
C ASP A 50 -19.87 -6.64 -13.26
N SER A 51 -20.71 -5.79 -13.85
CA SER A 51 -21.90 -6.18 -14.61
C SER A 51 -21.52 -6.49 -16.06
N MET A 52 -21.36 -7.76 -16.42
CA MET A 52 -21.20 -8.18 -17.81
C MET A 52 -22.54 -8.39 -18.52
N HIS A 53 -22.99 -7.35 -19.23
CA HIS A 53 -23.93 -7.35 -20.36
C HIS A 53 -23.46 -6.16 -21.24
N SER A 54 -23.28 -6.14 -22.56
CA SER A 54 -23.74 -6.98 -23.66
C SER A 54 -22.95 -6.56 -24.92
N ARG A 55 -22.51 -7.56 -25.70
CA ARG A 55 -22.42 -7.67 -27.18
C ARG A 55 -22.06 -6.45 -28.05
N HIS A 56 -21.04 -6.70 -28.90
CA HIS A 56 -20.82 -6.18 -30.27
C HIS A 56 -21.10 -4.69 -30.52
N ASN A 57 -20.05 -3.93 -30.88
CA ASN A 57 -20.12 -3.01 -32.02
C ASN A 57 -18.71 -2.69 -32.54
N SER A 58 -18.49 -3.06 -33.79
CA SER A 58 -17.42 -2.56 -34.64
C SER A 58 -17.52 -1.03 -34.76
N LEU A 59 -16.46 -0.32 -34.44
CA LEU A 59 -16.33 1.11 -34.78
C LEU A 59 -15.84 1.23 -36.22
N ASP A 60 -16.77 1.31 -37.16
CA ASP A 60 -16.47 1.96 -38.43
C ASP A 60 -17.75 2.64 -38.97
N THR A 61 -17.98 3.86 -38.51
CA THR A 61 -18.84 4.81 -39.23
C THR A 61 -18.35 6.21 -38.97
N VAL A 62 -17.79 6.81 -40.00
CA VAL A 62 -17.48 8.23 -40.12
C VAL A 62 -18.80 9.00 -40.04
N ASN A 63 -18.96 9.89 -39.08
CA ASN A 63 -20.06 10.85 -39.07
C ASN A 63 -19.50 12.27 -39.04
N THR A 64 -19.57 12.93 -40.19
CA THR A 64 -19.26 14.35 -40.40
C THR A 64 -20.54 15.15 -40.24
N VAL A 65 -20.82 15.70 -39.05
CA VAL A 65 -21.73 16.85 -38.92
C VAL A 65 -21.25 17.76 -37.80
N LEU A 66 -20.84 18.97 -38.19
CA LEU A 66 -20.69 20.10 -37.30
C LEU A 66 -22.07 20.64 -36.93
N VAL A 67 -22.39 20.68 -35.65
CA VAL A 67 -23.27 21.72 -35.09
C VAL A 67 -22.64 22.15 -33.77
N GLU A 68 -22.25 23.41 -33.72
CA GLU A 68 -21.84 24.12 -32.53
C GLU A 68 -23.02 24.13 -31.54
N ASP A 69 -22.82 23.57 -30.35
CA ASP A 69 -23.40 24.09 -29.13
C ASP A 69 -22.51 23.70 -27.95
N ALA A 70 -22.09 24.73 -27.22
CA ALA A 70 -21.23 24.63 -26.06
C ALA A 70 -22.02 24.14 -24.85
N GLU A 71 -22.10 22.83 -24.67
CA GLU A 71 -22.41 22.21 -23.38
C GLU A 71 -21.25 21.29 -23.00
N ILE A 72 -20.37 21.87 -22.18
CA ILE A 72 -19.62 21.23 -21.10
C ILE A 72 -19.46 19.71 -21.26
N LEU A 73 -18.35 19.32 -21.90
CA LEU A 73 -17.53 18.14 -21.63
C LEU A 73 -18.13 17.14 -20.61
N GLU A 74 -19.21 16.45 -20.99
CA GLU A 74 -19.74 15.30 -20.23
C GLU A 74 -19.02 14.02 -20.72
N SER A 75 -17.70 14.10 -20.86
CA SER A 75 -16.81 12.93 -20.84
C SER A 75 -16.41 12.62 -19.40
N THR A 76 -17.38 12.63 -18.49
CA THR A 76 -17.25 11.86 -17.24
C THR A 76 -17.66 10.44 -17.58
N GLU A 77 -16.80 9.72 -18.30
CA GLU A 77 -16.82 8.26 -18.24
C GLU A 77 -16.82 7.90 -16.75
N GLN A 78 -17.85 7.17 -16.32
CA GLN A 78 -18.11 6.78 -14.93
C GLN A 78 -16.86 6.14 -14.31
N CYS A 79 -15.96 6.96 -13.77
CA CYS A 79 -14.68 6.47 -13.27
C CYS A 79 -14.95 5.53 -12.09
N ALA A 80 -14.39 4.33 -12.14
CA ALA A 80 -14.59 3.36 -11.07
C ALA A 80 -14.08 3.93 -9.73
N LYS A 81 -14.97 4.01 -8.74
CA LYS A 81 -14.63 4.39 -7.35
C LYS A 81 -14.16 3.19 -6.56
N LEU A 82 -13.25 3.42 -5.62
CA LEU A 82 -12.87 2.41 -4.63
C LEU A 82 -14.08 2.06 -3.75
N PRO A 83 -14.18 0.80 -3.31
CA PRO A 83 -15.15 0.45 -2.29
C PRO A 83 -14.82 1.21 -1.01
N GLU A 84 -15.85 1.76 -0.37
CA GLU A 84 -15.71 2.33 0.96
C GLU A 84 -15.46 1.21 1.97
N LEU A 85 -14.59 1.50 2.94
CA LEU A 85 -14.22 0.52 3.96
C LEU A 85 -15.12 0.72 5.17
N GLU A 86 -15.96 -0.28 5.47
CA GLU A 86 -16.90 -0.25 6.62
C GLU A 86 -16.13 -0.19 7.96
N ASP A 87 -15.09 -1.02 8.11
CA ASP A 87 -14.26 -1.09 9.31
C ASP A 87 -12.76 -0.96 8.99
N VAL A 88 -12.09 -0.05 9.72
CA VAL A 88 -10.64 0.12 9.69
C VAL A 88 -9.94 -0.59 10.87
N PRO A 89 -8.70 -1.09 10.72
CA PRO A 89 -7.99 -1.80 11.78
C PRO A 89 -7.34 -0.88 12.84
N TRP A 90 -7.79 0.38 12.98
CA TRP A 90 -7.29 1.35 13.94
C TRP A 90 -8.44 2.15 14.58
N SER A 91 -8.18 2.68 15.78
CA SER A 91 -9.03 3.67 16.44
C SER A 91 -8.46 5.09 16.31
N LEU A 92 -9.30 6.11 16.47
CA LEU A 92 -8.86 7.50 16.47
C LEU A 92 -7.85 7.80 17.60
N GLY A 93 -7.95 7.11 18.75
CA GLY A 93 -6.99 7.25 19.83
C GLY A 93 -5.61 6.65 19.51
N GLU A 94 -5.58 5.49 18.84
CA GLU A 94 -4.34 4.91 18.31
C GLU A 94 -3.72 5.85 17.26
N LEU A 95 -4.54 6.43 16.38
CA LEU A 95 -4.09 7.40 15.37
C LEU A 95 -3.48 8.65 16.00
N ALA A 96 -4.18 9.32 16.92
CA ALA A 96 -3.67 10.50 17.62
C ALA A 96 -2.33 10.20 18.32
N SER A 97 -2.24 9.06 19.00
CA SER A 97 -1.01 8.63 19.68
C SER A 97 0.13 8.35 18.71
N ALA A 98 -0.15 7.77 17.53
CA ALA A 98 0.85 7.51 16.50
C ALA A 98 1.43 8.80 15.88
N LEU A 99 0.61 9.84 15.74
CA LEU A 99 1.04 11.15 15.21
C LEU A 99 1.86 11.96 16.22
N CYS A 100 1.62 11.78 17.53
CA CYS A 100 2.32 12.48 18.60
C CYS A 100 3.57 11.74 19.13
N ARG A 101 3.93 10.59 18.54
CA ARG A 101 4.99 9.72 19.06
C ARG A 101 6.39 10.35 18.98
N ASP A 102 6.63 11.23 18.02
CA ASP A 102 7.93 11.89 17.87
C ASP A 102 8.05 13.13 18.76
N LYS A 103 8.98 13.07 19.71
CA LYS A 103 9.30 14.13 20.69
C LYS A 103 9.74 15.46 20.07
N GLU A 104 10.07 15.48 18.77
CA GLU A 104 10.46 16.71 18.06
C GLU A 104 9.26 17.61 17.73
N MET A 105 8.04 17.10 17.82
CA MET A 105 6.83 17.85 17.52
C MET A 105 6.13 18.25 18.82
N THR A 106 6.54 19.37 19.43
CA THR A 106 5.85 20.01 20.58
C THR A 106 4.48 20.60 20.20
N LEU A 107 3.84 20.06 19.16
CA LEU A 107 2.56 20.52 18.67
C LEU A 107 1.43 19.81 19.43
N PRO A 108 0.31 20.51 19.68
CA PRO A 108 -0.87 19.88 20.24
C PRO A 108 -1.35 18.74 19.33
N PRO A 109 -2.02 17.72 19.89
CA PRO A 109 -2.65 16.69 19.08
C PRO A 109 -3.63 17.33 18.09
N PRO A 110 -3.72 16.81 16.85
CA PRO A 110 -4.60 17.38 15.84
C PRO A 110 -6.08 17.27 16.28
N PRO A 111 -6.93 18.22 15.87
CA PRO A 111 -8.36 18.17 16.13
C PRO A 111 -9.03 16.89 15.60
N GLN A 112 -10.15 16.50 16.21
CA GLN A 112 -10.83 15.22 15.96
C GLN A 112 -11.37 15.09 14.53
N ASP A 113 -11.92 16.17 13.98
CA ASP A 113 -12.37 16.29 12.59
C ASP A 113 -11.22 16.05 11.61
N VAL A 114 -10.03 16.54 11.91
CA VAL A 114 -8.86 16.31 11.04
C VAL A 114 -8.34 14.88 11.16
N LEU A 115 -8.38 14.27 12.35
CA LEU A 115 -8.09 12.85 12.54
C LEU A 115 -9.05 11.95 11.75
N LEU A 116 -10.35 12.29 11.74
CA LEU A 116 -11.37 11.58 10.97
C LEU A 116 -11.09 11.68 9.47
N ARG A 117 -10.84 12.89 8.97
CA ARG A 117 -10.52 13.10 7.54
C ARG A 117 -9.25 12.36 7.14
N LEU A 118 -8.21 12.42 7.97
CA LEU A 118 -6.95 11.72 7.70
C LEU A 118 -7.16 10.19 7.69
N SER A 119 -7.95 9.66 8.62
CA SER A 119 -8.34 8.25 8.64
C SER A 119 -9.07 7.83 7.36
N GLU A 120 -10.00 8.65 6.87
CA GLU A 120 -10.72 8.43 5.62
C GLU A 120 -9.74 8.36 4.43
N LEU A 121 -8.86 9.35 4.28
CA LEU A 121 -7.89 9.40 3.19
C LEU A 121 -6.96 8.18 3.18
N VAL A 122 -6.37 7.84 4.32
CA VAL A 122 -5.42 6.72 4.44
C VAL A 122 -6.14 5.37 4.31
N SER A 123 -7.43 5.27 4.66
CA SER A 123 -8.21 4.05 4.41
C SER A 123 -8.28 3.69 2.92
N ARG A 124 -8.30 4.69 2.03
CA ARG A 124 -8.30 4.47 0.58
C ARG A 124 -6.96 3.88 0.11
N ALA A 125 -5.84 4.34 0.67
CA ALA A 125 -4.53 3.74 0.44
C ALA A 125 -4.47 2.30 0.98
N LEU A 126 -5.04 2.03 2.17
CA LEU A 126 -5.15 0.68 2.73
C LEU A 126 -5.92 -0.26 1.78
N VAL A 127 -7.06 0.18 1.23
CA VAL A 127 -7.85 -0.63 0.27
C VAL A 127 -7.02 -0.96 -0.98
N ARG A 128 -6.29 0.02 -1.54
CA ARG A 128 -5.39 -0.21 -2.69
C ARG A 128 -4.31 -1.24 -2.36
N VAL A 129 -3.63 -1.07 -1.23
CA VAL A 129 -2.59 -2.01 -0.77
C VAL A 129 -3.17 -3.40 -0.53
N ALA A 130 -4.37 -3.52 0.02
CA ALA A 130 -5.02 -4.80 0.28
C ALA A 130 -5.40 -5.53 -1.02
N LYS A 131 -6.02 -4.84 -1.99
CA LYS A 131 -6.34 -5.40 -3.32
C LYS A 131 -5.08 -5.86 -4.05
N GLU A 132 -4.01 -5.08 -3.99
CA GLU A 132 -2.75 -5.45 -4.62
C GLU A 132 -2.06 -6.61 -3.91
N SER A 133 -2.10 -6.63 -2.57
CA SER A 133 -1.62 -7.76 -1.77
C SER A 133 -2.39 -9.04 -2.07
N GLN A 134 -3.71 -8.93 -2.29
CA GLN A 134 -4.57 -10.04 -2.69
C GLN A 134 -4.16 -10.56 -4.07
N ARG A 135 -4.02 -9.67 -5.05
CA ARG A 135 -3.55 -10.00 -6.41
C ARG A 135 -2.22 -10.74 -6.39
N LEU A 136 -1.25 -10.26 -5.61
CA LEU A 136 0.07 -10.86 -5.46
C LEU A 136 0.03 -12.22 -4.74
N SER A 137 -0.93 -12.40 -3.82
CA SER A 137 -1.09 -13.63 -3.05
C SER A 137 -1.78 -14.77 -3.82
N LEU A 138 -2.42 -14.49 -4.97
CA LEU A 138 -3.18 -15.47 -5.76
C LEU A 138 -2.35 -16.69 -6.14
N ARG A 139 -1.06 -16.50 -6.46
CA ARG A 139 -0.19 -17.57 -6.94
C ARG A 139 0.06 -18.67 -5.90
N TYR A 140 0.18 -18.30 -4.63
CA TYR A 140 0.56 -19.21 -3.55
C TYR A 140 -0.50 -19.33 -2.45
N ALA A 141 -1.65 -18.68 -2.64
CA ALA A 141 -2.74 -18.58 -1.65
C ALA A 141 -2.26 -18.13 -0.25
N LYS A 142 -1.15 -17.39 -0.19
CA LYS A 142 -0.49 -16.98 1.05
C LYS A 142 -0.03 -15.54 0.93
N CYS A 143 -0.38 -14.73 1.91
CA CYS A 143 0.12 -13.37 2.07
C CYS A 143 1.21 -13.35 3.14
N THR A 144 2.43 -12.97 2.74
CA THR A 144 3.59 -12.78 3.60
C THR A 144 4.04 -11.32 3.60
N LYS A 145 5.12 -11.02 4.33
CA LYS A 145 5.72 -9.68 4.29
C LYS A 145 6.13 -9.25 2.87
N TYR A 146 6.43 -10.19 1.97
CA TYR A 146 6.89 -9.89 0.61
C TYR A 146 5.77 -9.38 -0.30
N GLU A 147 4.56 -9.94 -0.16
CA GLU A 147 3.39 -9.45 -0.89
C GLU A 147 3.02 -8.04 -0.41
N ILE A 148 3.00 -7.80 0.90
CA ILE A 148 2.74 -6.45 1.46
C ILE A 148 3.81 -5.45 1.01
N GLN A 149 5.10 -5.82 1.10
CA GLN A 149 6.20 -4.95 0.69
C GLN A 149 6.09 -4.57 -0.80
N SER A 150 5.77 -5.53 -1.66
CA SER A 150 5.60 -5.28 -3.09
C SER A 150 4.37 -4.41 -3.37
N ALA A 151 3.24 -4.69 -2.70
CA ALA A 151 2.02 -3.89 -2.83
C ALA A 151 2.26 -2.43 -2.41
N ILE A 152 2.98 -2.18 -1.32
CA ILE A 152 3.35 -0.84 -0.87
C ILE A 152 4.16 -0.08 -1.92
N LYS A 153 5.12 -0.75 -2.60
CA LYS A 153 5.92 -0.14 -3.68
C LYS A 153 5.11 0.15 -4.95
N ILE A 154 4.08 -0.65 -5.22
CA ILE A 154 3.23 -0.48 -6.41
C ILE A 154 2.22 0.65 -6.19
N VAL A 155 1.68 0.77 -4.97
CA VAL A 155 0.58 1.68 -4.66
C VAL A 155 1.05 3.09 -4.27
N LEU A 156 2.16 3.20 -3.55
CA LEU A 156 2.66 4.48 -3.02
C LEU A 156 3.85 4.98 -3.86
N SER A 157 4.13 6.28 -3.79
CA SER A 157 5.31 6.85 -4.44
C SER A 157 6.60 6.26 -3.88
N TRP A 158 7.70 6.42 -4.60
CA TRP A 158 9.00 5.90 -4.19
C TRP A 158 9.41 6.35 -2.78
N SER A 159 9.37 7.66 -2.50
CA SER A 159 9.77 8.23 -1.21
C SER A 159 8.91 7.70 -0.06
N VAL A 160 7.58 7.69 -0.25
CA VAL A 160 6.59 7.25 0.74
C VAL A 160 6.70 5.75 0.98
N SER A 161 6.82 4.95 -0.07
CA SER A 161 6.97 3.49 0.04
C SER A 161 8.26 3.11 0.76
N MET A 162 9.38 3.81 0.49
CA MET A 162 10.65 3.59 1.18
C MET A 162 10.57 3.93 2.67
N SER A 163 9.92 5.03 3.03
CA SER A 163 9.63 5.40 4.43
C SER A 163 8.81 4.30 5.14
N CYS A 164 7.71 3.86 4.53
CA CYS A 164 6.85 2.80 5.07
C CYS A 164 7.59 1.45 5.24
N ILE A 165 8.38 1.05 4.24
CA ILE A 165 9.13 -0.22 4.28
C ILE A 165 10.24 -0.16 5.32
N SER A 166 10.92 0.97 5.48
CA SER A 166 11.92 1.17 6.53
C SER A 166 11.31 1.01 7.93
N ALA A 167 10.14 1.60 8.16
CA ALA A 167 9.39 1.44 9.41
C ALA A 167 8.98 -0.03 9.65
N ALA A 168 8.49 -0.72 8.61
CA ALA A 168 8.13 -2.14 8.70
C ALA A 168 9.32 -3.06 8.99
N LEU A 169 10.47 -2.81 8.37
CA LEU A 169 11.71 -3.53 8.64
C LEU A 169 12.17 -3.33 10.08
N SER A 170 12.10 -2.09 10.57
CA SER A 170 12.45 -1.75 11.96
C SER A 170 11.53 -2.46 12.95
N ALA A 171 10.21 -2.43 12.70
CA ALA A 171 9.22 -3.11 13.53
C ALA A 171 9.41 -4.63 13.55
N LEU A 172 9.68 -5.24 12.38
CA LEU A 172 9.96 -6.68 12.30
C LEU A 172 11.27 -7.05 12.99
N SER A 173 12.29 -6.21 12.91
CA SER A 173 13.57 -6.41 13.61
C SER A 173 13.35 -6.46 15.13
N LEU A 174 12.62 -5.50 15.69
CA LEU A 174 12.27 -5.49 17.11
C LEU A 174 11.44 -6.74 17.51
N TYR A 175 10.49 -7.13 16.66
CA TYR A 175 9.70 -8.34 16.89
C TYR A 175 10.58 -9.60 16.94
N ASN A 176 11.56 -9.73 16.05
CA ASN A 176 12.45 -10.89 16.01
C ASN A 176 13.48 -10.91 17.15
N MET A 177 13.88 -9.74 17.67
CA MET A 177 14.84 -9.63 18.77
C MET A 177 14.22 -9.83 20.16
N SER A 178 12.91 -9.77 20.27
CA SER A 178 12.22 -9.98 21.55
C SER A 178 12.21 -11.46 21.95
N THR A 179 12.57 -11.72 23.21
CA THR A 179 12.89 -13.06 23.73
C THR A 179 11.64 -13.90 23.96
N GLU A 180 11.79 -15.21 24.25
CA GLU A 180 10.65 -16.09 24.60
C GLU A 180 9.84 -15.54 25.78
N ASP A 181 10.51 -14.96 26.78
CA ASP A 181 9.87 -14.34 27.95
C ASP A 181 9.02 -13.12 27.56
N ASP A 182 9.44 -12.34 26.56
CA ASP A 182 8.66 -11.23 26.02
C ASP A 182 7.40 -11.70 25.29
N LYS A 183 7.39 -12.91 24.69
CA LYS A 183 6.26 -13.40 23.88
C LYS A 183 4.99 -13.59 24.69
N PHE A 184 5.14 -13.98 25.96
CA PHE A 184 4.02 -14.24 26.86
C PHE A 184 3.70 -13.07 27.78
N SER A 185 4.66 -12.17 28.00
CA SER A 185 4.49 -11.00 28.87
C SER A 185 4.06 -9.72 28.13
N ARG A 186 4.33 -9.61 26.83
CA ARG A 186 4.08 -8.38 26.04
C ARG A 186 3.30 -8.65 24.77
N GLY A 187 2.35 -7.77 24.47
CA GLY A 187 1.56 -7.85 23.23
C GLY A 187 2.41 -7.68 21.96
N LYS A 188 1.94 -8.25 20.83
CA LYS A 188 2.65 -8.22 19.55
C LYS A 188 3.05 -6.81 19.11
N SER A 189 2.16 -5.82 19.22
CA SER A 189 2.47 -4.42 18.88
C SER A 189 3.59 -3.83 19.71
N VAL A 190 3.57 -4.10 21.02
CA VAL A 190 4.61 -3.61 21.94
C VAL A 190 5.97 -4.20 21.57
N ARG A 191 6.02 -5.50 21.22
CA ARG A 191 7.24 -6.16 20.73
C ARG A 191 7.73 -5.62 19.38
N CYS A 192 6.83 -5.11 18.55
CA CYS A 192 7.16 -4.43 17.30
C CYS A 192 7.50 -2.95 17.50
N GLY A 193 7.33 -2.39 18.70
CA GLY A 193 7.42 -0.96 18.95
C GLY A 193 6.39 -0.15 18.13
N LEU A 194 5.18 -0.67 17.95
CA LEU A 194 4.09 -0.02 17.22
C LEU A 194 2.99 0.43 18.19
N ILE A 195 2.34 1.55 17.86
CA ILE A 195 1.11 1.99 18.52
C ILE A 195 -0.07 1.20 17.98
N PHE A 196 -0.09 0.99 16.66
CA PHE A 196 -1.16 0.24 16.01
C PHE A 196 -1.21 -1.23 16.42
N ASN A 197 -2.43 -1.74 16.62
CA ASN A 197 -2.65 -3.11 17.07
C ASN A 197 -2.44 -4.13 15.94
N VAL A 198 -1.31 -4.83 15.93
CA VAL A 198 -0.95 -5.84 14.92
C VAL A 198 -2.00 -6.96 14.84
N GLY A 199 -2.64 -7.31 15.96
CA GLY A 199 -3.70 -8.31 16.01
C GLY A 199 -4.99 -7.86 15.30
N LYS A 200 -5.36 -6.57 15.41
CA LYS A 200 -6.48 -6.00 14.65
C LYS A 200 -6.20 -6.02 13.15
N PHE A 201 -4.99 -5.63 12.75
CA PHE A 201 -4.57 -5.73 11.35
C PHE A 201 -4.61 -7.18 10.86
N PHE A 202 -4.07 -8.15 11.62
CA PHE A 202 -4.14 -9.55 11.25
C PHE A 202 -5.59 -10.04 11.06
N ARG A 203 -6.47 -9.73 12.02
CA ARG A 203 -7.90 -10.07 11.94
C ARG A 203 -8.55 -9.43 10.71
N TRP A 204 -8.34 -8.13 10.52
CA TRP A 204 -8.88 -7.39 9.37
C TRP A 204 -8.43 -7.99 8.03
N MET A 205 -7.17 -8.41 7.91
CA MET A 205 -6.68 -9.08 6.71
C MET A 205 -7.37 -10.44 6.47
N VAL A 206 -7.66 -11.20 7.53
CA VAL A 206 -8.36 -12.50 7.46
C VAL A 206 -9.81 -12.29 7.05
N ASP A 207 -10.51 -11.40 7.73
CA ASP A 207 -11.92 -11.11 7.50
C ASP A 207 -12.14 -10.52 6.09
N GLY A 208 -11.21 -9.65 5.66
CA GLY A 208 -11.17 -9.09 4.30
C GLY A 208 -10.63 -10.03 3.22
N ARG A 209 -10.34 -11.31 3.56
CA ARG A 209 -9.88 -12.36 2.62
C ARG A 209 -8.74 -11.94 1.70
N ILE A 210 -7.73 -11.23 2.23
CA ILE A 210 -6.55 -10.85 1.44
C ILE A 210 -5.83 -12.09 0.90
N ALA A 211 -5.78 -13.18 1.68
CA ALA A 211 -5.31 -14.48 1.22
C ALA A 211 -5.91 -15.61 2.08
N VAL A 212 -5.88 -16.84 1.57
CA VAL A 212 -6.29 -18.03 2.32
C VAL A 212 -5.43 -18.23 3.58
N ARG A 213 -4.14 -17.92 3.49
CA ARG A 213 -3.21 -17.96 4.62
C ARG A 213 -2.50 -16.63 4.80
N ILE A 214 -2.61 -16.03 5.98
CA ILE A 214 -1.92 -14.78 6.31
C ILE A 214 -0.80 -15.08 7.31
N HIS A 215 0.42 -14.69 6.94
CA HIS A 215 1.57 -14.81 7.82
C HIS A 215 1.58 -13.64 8.83
N GLU A 216 2.01 -13.86 10.06
CA GLU A 216 2.03 -12.79 11.07
C GLU A 216 2.92 -11.60 10.68
N HIS A 217 4.06 -11.88 10.02
CA HIS A 217 4.93 -10.81 9.47
C HIS A 217 4.22 -9.94 8.44
N ALA A 218 3.20 -10.43 7.73
CA ALA A 218 2.41 -9.62 6.81
C ALA A 218 1.59 -8.57 7.58
N ALA A 219 0.97 -8.97 8.69
CA ALA A 219 0.23 -8.06 9.57
C ALA A 219 1.15 -7.03 10.26
N ILE A 220 2.36 -7.44 10.68
CA ILE A 220 3.37 -6.51 11.22
C ILE A 220 3.75 -5.47 10.15
N TYR A 221 4.04 -5.91 8.92
CA TYR A 221 4.37 -5.01 7.82
C TYR A 221 3.23 -4.04 7.52
N LEU A 222 2.00 -4.54 7.39
CA LEU A 222 0.86 -3.69 7.06
C LEU A 222 0.59 -2.66 8.17
N ALA A 223 0.60 -3.07 9.45
CA ALA A 223 0.41 -2.17 10.57
C ALA A 223 1.49 -1.09 10.64
N ALA A 224 2.77 -1.47 10.49
CA ALA A 224 3.88 -0.54 10.52
C ALA A 224 3.87 0.43 9.34
N CYS A 225 3.57 -0.06 8.13
CA CYS A 225 3.44 0.77 6.93
C CYS A 225 2.30 1.77 7.07
N MET A 226 1.13 1.36 7.58
CA MET A 226 0.01 2.30 7.79
C MET A 226 0.32 3.34 8.86
N GLU A 227 0.93 2.94 9.98
CA GLU A 227 1.37 3.89 11.02
C GLU A 227 2.39 4.92 10.46
N SER A 228 3.32 4.45 9.61
CA SER A 228 4.28 5.32 8.93
C SER A 228 3.62 6.24 7.90
N LEU A 229 2.66 5.73 7.12
CA LEU A 229 1.93 6.50 6.13
C LEU A 229 1.14 7.64 6.78
N PHE A 230 0.48 7.38 7.92
CA PHE A 230 -0.18 8.43 8.70
C PHE A 230 0.79 9.54 9.12
N ARG A 231 1.94 9.17 9.71
CA ARG A 231 2.98 10.12 10.11
C ARG A 231 3.50 10.92 8.91
N GLU A 232 3.69 10.26 7.79
CA GLU A 232 4.24 10.86 6.59
C GLU A 232 3.25 11.87 5.95
N VAL A 233 1.97 11.51 5.82
CA VAL A 233 0.92 12.44 5.34
C VAL A 233 0.80 13.62 6.31
N TYR A 234 0.74 13.36 7.61
CA TYR A 234 0.63 14.41 8.62
C TYR A 234 1.84 15.37 8.59
N ALA A 235 3.07 14.85 8.48
CA ALA A 235 4.27 15.65 8.39
C ALA A 235 4.30 16.55 7.13
N ARG A 236 3.79 16.07 5.99
CA ARG A 236 3.63 16.89 4.77
C ARG A 236 2.65 18.03 4.98
N VAL A 237 1.50 17.75 5.59
CA VAL A 237 0.49 18.78 5.87
C VAL A 237 1.04 19.82 6.83
N LEU A 238 1.78 19.40 7.86
CA LEU A 238 2.42 20.33 8.79
C LEU A 238 3.43 21.22 8.06
N ARG A 239 4.30 20.66 7.20
CA ARG A 239 5.23 21.46 6.41
C ARG A 239 4.51 22.49 5.53
N SER A 240 3.37 22.14 4.94
CA SER A 240 2.53 23.06 4.16
C SER A 240 1.89 24.15 5.05
N ALA A 241 1.26 23.77 6.17
CA ALA A 241 0.61 24.71 7.09
C ALA A 241 1.59 25.65 7.81
N LEU A 242 2.86 25.24 7.98
CA LEU A 242 3.92 26.08 8.51
C LEU A 242 4.31 27.24 7.57
N LEU A 243 4.01 27.13 6.27
CA LEU A 243 4.24 28.22 5.32
C LEU A 243 3.16 29.32 5.44
N GLU A 244 1.96 28.95 5.89
CA GLU A 244 0.76 29.82 5.97
C GLU A 244 0.48 30.33 7.40
N ARG A 245 1.53 30.65 8.17
CA ARG A 245 1.37 31.03 9.59
C ARG A 245 0.58 32.34 9.78
N ASP A 246 -0.54 32.23 10.48
CA ASP A 246 -1.27 33.34 11.09
C ASP A 246 -0.95 33.40 12.60
N ASN A 247 -0.29 34.47 13.07
CA ASN A 247 0.12 34.69 14.47
C ASN A 247 1.06 33.62 15.10
N GLY A 248 1.80 32.86 14.29
CA GLY A 248 2.85 31.95 14.78
C GLY A 248 2.37 30.56 15.22
N ILE A 249 1.05 30.31 15.27
CA ILE A 249 0.46 29.01 15.61
C ILE A 249 -0.10 28.39 14.32
N PRO A 250 0.27 27.16 13.93
CA PRO A 250 -0.28 26.55 12.74
C PRO A 250 -1.74 26.17 13.03
N LYS A 251 -2.70 26.76 12.31
CA LYS A 251 -4.11 26.35 12.37
C LYS A 251 -4.26 25.08 11.54
N PHE A 252 -4.54 23.97 12.19
CA PHE A 252 -4.74 22.68 11.54
C PHE A 252 -6.24 22.42 11.39
N THR A 253 -6.76 22.59 10.18
CA THR A 253 -8.17 22.37 9.84
C THR A 253 -8.29 21.33 8.73
N VAL A 254 -9.50 20.81 8.50
CA VAL A 254 -9.79 19.87 7.41
C VAL A 254 -9.43 20.48 6.05
N GLU A 255 -9.67 21.77 5.86
CA GLU A 255 -9.36 22.49 4.62
C GLU A 255 -7.85 22.53 4.37
N THR A 256 -7.05 22.80 5.42
CA THR A 256 -5.58 22.79 5.28
C THR A 256 -5.03 21.40 4.98
N LEU A 257 -5.64 20.35 5.54
CA LEU A 257 -5.31 18.95 5.23
C LEU A 257 -5.61 18.64 3.77
N ASP A 258 -6.82 18.95 3.31
CA ASP A 258 -7.24 18.68 1.93
C ASP A 258 -6.40 19.46 0.93
N GLN A 259 -6.14 20.73 1.20
CA GLN A 259 -5.30 21.58 0.34
C GLN A 259 -3.89 21.00 0.22
N ALA A 260 -3.24 20.64 1.33
CA ALA A 260 -1.90 20.08 1.31
C ALA A 260 -1.83 18.75 0.55
N VAL A 261 -2.83 17.87 0.75
CA VAL A 261 -2.94 16.59 0.02
C VAL A 261 -3.17 16.83 -1.47
N ASN A 262 -3.98 17.83 -1.85
CA ASN A 262 -4.25 18.19 -3.23
C ASN A 262 -3.03 18.74 -3.97
N THR A 263 -2.11 19.39 -3.26
CA THR A 263 -0.89 19.95 -3.86
C THR A 263 0.28 18.96 -3.94
N ASP A 264 0.25 17.87 -3.16
CA ASP A 264 1.36 16.93 -3.07
C ASP A 264 1.18 15.71 -4.01
N ALA A 265 1.95 15.70 -5.10
CA ALA A 265 1.89 14.66 -6.13
C ALA A 265 2.33 13.26 -5.63
N GLU A 266 3.11 13.18 -4.56
CA GLU A 266 3.59 11.91 -4.03
C GLU A 266 2.50 11.13 -3.30
N ILE A 267 1.52 11.82 -2.70
CA ILE A 267 0.45 11.20 -1.93
C ILE A 267 -0.93 11.32 -2.58
N TRP A 268 -1.20 12.39 -3.35
CA TRP A 268 -2.54 12.74 -3.84
C TRP A 268 -3.29 11.54 -4.44
N GLY A 269 -2.73 10.93 -5.48
CA GLY A 269 -3.41 9.87 -6.23
C GLY A 269 -3.71 8.63 -5.40
N SER A 270 -2.82 8.28 -4.46
CA SER A 270 -3.01 7.14 -3.57
C SER A 270 -4.11 7.34 -2.50
N LEU A 271 -4.49 8.60 -2.26
CA LEU A 271 -5.52 8.99 -1.28
C LEU A 271 -6.85 9.40 -1.94
N GLN A 272 -6.92 9.41 -3.27
CA GLN A 272 -8.15 9.71 -4.00
C GLN A 272 -9.16 8.55 -3.95
N PRO A 273 -10.45 8.79 -4.21
CA PRO A 273 -11.45 7.72 -4.27
C PRO A 273 -11.39 6.90 -5.57
N TRP A 274 -10.70 7.37 -6.62
CA TRP A 274 -10.75 6.76 -7.96
C TRP A 274 -9.75 5.62 -8.13
N GLN A 275 -10.21 4.47 -8.65
CA GLN A 275 -9.41 3.25 -8.74
C GLN A 275 -8.19 3.37 -9.66
N HIS A 276 -8.32 4.11 -10.77
CA HIS A 276 -7.25 4.28 -11.77
C HIS A 276 -6.12 5.21 -11.30
N LEU A 277 -6.34 5.97 -10.23
CA LEU A 277 -5.34 6.89 -9.71
C LEU A 277 -4.29 6.15 -8.88
N ILE A 278 -3.05 6.38 -9.29
CA ILE A 278 -1.82 6.04 -8.58
C ILE A 278 -1.10 7.34 -8.22
N CYS A 279 -0.04 7.25 -7.42
CA CYS A 279 0.82 8.41 -7.13
C CYS A 279 1.49 8.99 -8.39
N GLY A 280 1.87 10.27 -8.34
CA GLY A 280 2.71 10.91 -9.36
C GLY A 280 2.06 12.07 -10.11
N LYS A 281 0.86 12.50 -9.74
CA LYS A 281 0.28 13.79 -10.16
C LYS A 281 -0.44 14.42 -8.98
N ASN A 282 -0.46 15.74 -8.89
CA ASN A 282 -1.29 16.49 -7.94
C ASN A 282 -2.68 16.79 -8.54
N ALA A 283 -3.54 17.52 -7.81
CA ALA A 283 -4.89 17.86 -8.25
C ALA A 283 -4.93 18.76 -9.50
N SER A 284 -3.87 19.53 -9.78
CA SER A 284 -3.72 20.33 -11.02
C SER A 284 -3.14 19.51 -12.20
N GLY A 285 -2.78 18.25 -11.98
CA GLY A 285 -2.20 17.38 -13.01
C GLY A 285 -0.69 17.53 -13.20
N GLU A 286 -0.01 18.24 -12.30
CA GLU A 286 1.45 18.44 -12.29
C GLU A 286 2.15 17.29 -11.57
N LEU A 287 3.35 16.91 -12.05
CA LEU A 287 4.17 15.82 -11.52
C LEU A 287 4.91 16.23 -10.23
#